data_AF-A0A937K304-F1
#
_entry.id   AF-A0A937K304-F1
#
_cell.length_a   1.000
_cell.length_b   1.000
_cell.length_c   1.000
_cell.angle_alpha   90.00
_cell.angle_beta   90.00
_cell.angle_gamma   90.00
#
_symmetry.space_group_name_H-M   'P 1'
#
loop_
_entity.id
_entity.type
_entity.pdbx_description
1 polymer ?
#
loop_
_entity_poly.entity_id
_entity_poly.type
_entity_poly.pdbx_seq_one_letter_code
_entity_poly.pdbx_strand_id
1 'polypeptide(L)'
;MRAYYFLRSKPTYIILIVLTILFSYLSLSGISKLPRTQNIIEFIKYYINYPLLYLKDTILVLIAFASACFLGVMTIIHALELEEIPLAFRILIGIVGLSIIWIGFYFFSYFIFLIIAIILIIALIAAIFGIIAMILMGNRGTGIYRRY
;
A
#
# COMPACT_ATOMS: atom_id res chain seq x y z
N MET A 1 13.34 -28.66 -21.50
CA MET A 1 12.07 -29.31 -21.07
C MET A 1 11.85 -29.41 -19.55
N ARG A 2 12.84 -29.23 -18.65
CA ARG A 2 12.62 -29.31 -17.17
C ARG A 2 12.12 -28.03 -16.48
N ALA A 3 12.26 -26.84 -17.07
CA ALA A 3 11.65 -25.61 -16.52
C ALA A 3 10.11 -25.72 -16.41
N TYR A 4 9.47 -26.43 -17.35
CA TYR A 4 8.05 -26.77 -17.30
C TYR A 4 7.71 -27.70 -16.13
N TYR A 5 8.58 -28.66 -15.80
CA TYR A 5 8.42 -29.54 -14.63
C TYR A 5 8.60 -28.80 -13.31
N PHE A 6 9.49 -27.80 -13.25
CA PHE A 6 9.70 -26.95 -12.07
C PHE A 6 8.48 -26.05 -11.77
N LEU A 7 7.88 -25.46 -12.81
CA LEU A 7 6.61 -24.74 -12.68
C LEU A 7 5.47 -25.68 -12.24
N ARG A 8 5.42 -26.89 -12.80
CA ARG A 8 4.38 -27.89 -12.48
C ARG A 8 4.51 -28.46 -11.06
N SER A 9 5.72 -28.53 -10.50
CA SER A 9 5.96 -29.06 -9.15
C SER A 9 5.76 -28.03 -8.04
N LYS A 10 5.62 -26.73 -8.37
CA LYS A 10 5.44 -25.64 -7.41
C LYS A 10 4.15 -24.84 -7.69
N PRO A 11 2.95 -25.44 -7.48
CA PRO A 11 1.67 -24.77 -7.71
C PRO A 11 1.51 -23.49 -6.89
N THR A 12 2.14 -23.44 -5.70
CA THR A 12 2.20 -22.25 -4.84
C THR A 12 2.84 -21.04 -5.53
N TYR A 13 3.87 -21.25 -6.35
CA TYR A 13 4.53 -20.17 -7.10
C TYR A 13 3.65 -19.63 -8.22
N ILE A 14 2.91 -20.51 -8.92
CA ILE A 14 1.94 -20.09 -9.95
C ILE A 14 0.79 -19.30 -9.31
N ILE A 15 0.24 -19.78 -8.19
CA ILE A 15 -0.79 -19.06 -7.44
C ILE A 15 -0.28 -17.68 -7.04
N LEU A 16 0.97 -17.58 -6.57
CA LEU A 16 1.58 -16.31 -6.19
C LEU A 16 1.71 -15.34 -7.38
N ILE A 17 2.10 -15.83 -8.56
CA ILE A 17 2.13 -15.01 -9.78
C ILE A 17 0.75 -14.45 -10.09
N VAL A 18 -0.28 -15.30 -10.11
CA VAL A 18 -1.66 -14.90 -10.42
C VAL A 18 -2.17 -13.89 -9.40
N LEU A 19 -1.95 -14.13 -8.11
CA LEU A 19 -2.35 -13.20 -7.04
C LEU A 19 -1.63 -11.86 -7.16
N THR A 20 -0.32 -11.86 -7.45
CA THR A 20 0.45 -10.63 -7.61
C THR A 20 -0.10 -9.81 -8.78
N ILE A 21 -0.34 -10.44 -9.93
CA ILE A 21 -0.93 -9.76 -11.10
C ILE A 21 -2.30 -9.18 -10.76
N LEU A 22 -3.16 -9.96 -10.09
CA LEU A 22 -4.50 -9.53 -9.70
C LEU A 22 -4.44 -8.32 -8.76
N PHE A 23 -3.63 -8.37 -7.70
CA PHE A 23 -3.52 -7.27 -6.74
C PHE A 23 -2.87 -6.03 -7.34
N SER A 24 -1.83 -6.19 -8.18
CA SER A 24 -1.25 -5.08 -8.93
C SER A 24 -2.27 -4.42 -9.86
N TYR A 25 -3.09 -5.20 -10.58
CA TYR A 25 -4.15 -4.66 -11.44
C TYR A 25 -5.22 -3.90 -10.64
N LEU A 26 -5.73 -4.49 -9.55
CA LEU A 26 -6.72 -3.84 -8.69
C LEU A 26 -6.16 -2.55 -8.07
N SER A 27 -4.90 -2.57 -7.63
CA SER A 27 -4.20 -1.41 -7.09
C SER A 27 -4.04 -0.30 -8.14
N LEU A 28 -3.60 -0.62 -9.36
CA LEU A 28 -3.50 0.35 -10.46
C LEU A 28 -4.85 0.95 -10.83
N SER A 29 -5.92 0.14 -10.83
CA SER A 29 -7.28 0.66 -11.06
C SER A 29 -7.75 1.59 -9.94
N GLY A 30 -7.34 1.36 -8.69
CA GLY A 30 -7.59 2.29 -7.57
C GLY A 30 -6.78 3.58 -7.72
N ILE A 31 -5.47 3.46 -7.92
CA ILE A 31 -4.54 4.59 -8.07
C ILE A 31 -4.98 5.52 -9.21
N SER A 32 -5.38 4.98 -10.35
CA SER A 32 -5.80 5.79 -11.51
C SER A 32 -7.08 6.61 -11.28
N LYS A 33 -7.88 6.25 -10.26
CA LYS A 33 -9.08 6.99 -9.85
C LYS A 33 -8.79 8.05 -8.79
N LEU A 34 -7.61 8.01 -8.16
CA LEU A 34 -7.22 9.03 -7.20
C LEU A 34 -7.01 10.36 -7.92
N PRO A 35 -7.43 11.49 -7.33
CA PRO A 35 -7.16 12.80 -7.89
C PRO A 35 -5.64 12.98 -8.02
N ARG A 36 -5.20 13.47 -9.19
CA ARG A 36 -3.77 13.67 -9.46
C ARG A 36 -3.21 14.66 -8.44
N THR A 37 -2.11 14.26 -7.82
CA THR A 37 -1.52 14.77 -6.57
C THR A 37 -0.95 16.19 -6.63
N GLN A 38 -1.41 17.05 -7.55
CA GLN A 38 -0.90 18.42 -7.67
C GLN A 38 -1.27 19.26 -6.45
N ASN A 39 -2.35 18.93 -5.72
CA ASN A 39 -2.77 19.62 -4.50
C ASN A 39 -3.13 18.65 -3.36
N ILE A 40 -2.38 18.70 -2.24
CA ILE A 40 -2.68 17.96 -1.00
C ILE A 40 -4.10 18.25 -0.50
N ILE A 41 -4.59 19.48 -0.72
CA ILE A 41 -5.94 19.92 -0.32
C ILE A 41 -7.03 19.13 -1.07
N GLU A 42 -6.86 18.91 -2.37
CA GLU A 42 -7.82 18.14 -3.17
C GLU A 42 -7.85 16.67 -2.75
N PHE A 43 -6.67 16.15 -2.38
CA PHE A 43 -6.53 14.80 -1.87
C PHE A 43 -7.25 14.59 -0.53
N ILE A 44 -7.12 15.54 0.40
CA ILE A 44 -7.84 15.54 1.68
C ILE A 44 -9.36 15.64 1.44
N LYS A 45 -9.81 16.50 0.52
CA LYS A 45 -11.23 16.61 0.15
C LYS A 45 -11.79 15.29 -0.38
N TYR A 46 -11.05 14.62 -1.26
CA TYR A 46 -11.44 13.32 -1.81
C TYR A 46 -11.57 12.26 -0.70
N TYR A 47 -10.61 12.21 0.23
CA TYR A 47 -10.67 11.30 1.38
C TYR A 47 -11.94 11.52 2.22
N ILE A 48 -12.24 12.78 2.58
CA ILE A 48 -13.39 13.10 3.44
C ILE A 48 -14.70 12.67 2.76
N ASN A 49 -14.79 12.84 1.44
CA ASN A 49 -15.98 12.47 0.68
C ASN A 49 -16.11 10.95 0.49
N TYR A 50 -14.99 10.22 0.40
CA TYR A 50 -14.98 8.78 0.08
C TYR A 50 -13.99 7.97 0.95
N PRO A 51 -14.12 7.96 2.28
CA PRO A 51 -13.10 7.41 3.18
C PRO A 51 -12.93 5.90 3.04
N LEU A 52 -14.02 5.17 2.78
CA LEU A 52 -13.99 3.71 2.61
C LEU A 52 -13.27 3.29 1.32
N LEU A 53 -13.50 4.00 0.21
CA LEU A 53 -12.81 3.73 -1.05
C LEU A 53 -11.31 3.96 -0.89
N TYR A 54 -10.95 5.04 -0.22
CA TYR A 54 -9.58 5.37 0.07
C TYR A 54 -8.88 4.32 0.96
N LEU A 55 -9.52 3.90 2.05
CA LEU A 55 -8.96 2.88 2.95
C LEU A 55 -8.75 1.55 2.20
N LYS A 56 -9.74 1.15 1.39
CA LYS A 56 -9.65 -0.02 0.53
C LYS A 56 -8.46 0.07 -0.43
N ASP A 57 -8.31 1.19 -1.14
CA ASP A 57 -7.22 1.38 -2.08
C ASP A 57 -5.85 1.40 -1.37
N THR A 58 -5.77 1.99 -0.18
CA THR A 58 -4.56 1.94 0.68
C THR A 58 -4.15 0.51 1.02
N ILE A 59 -5.11 -0.32 1.44
CA ILE A 59 -4.87 -1.74 1.74
C ILE A 59 -4.48 -2.51 0.48
N LEU A 60 -5.17 -2.28 -0.65
CA LEU A 60 -4.86 -2.94 -1.92
C LEU A 60 -3.44 -2.62 -2.42
N VAL A 61 -3.00 -1.37 -2.29
CA VAL A 61 -1.64 -0.95 -2.65
C VAL A 61 -0.61 -1.63 -1.75
N LEU A 62 -0.89 -1.76 -0.45
CA LEU A 62 -0.02 -2.50 0.47
C LEU A 62 0.08 -4.00 0.11
N ILE A 63 -1.05 -4.63 -0.21
CA ILE A 63 -1.09 -6.03 -0.64
C ILE A 63 -0.35 -6.22 -1.97
N ALA A 64 -0.52 -5.30 -2.92
CA ALA A 64 0.20 -5.30 -4.20
C ALA A 64 1.72 -5.18 -3.99
N PHE A 65 2.17 -4.30 -3.10
CA PHE A 65 3.57 -4.19 -2.71
C PHE A 65 4.09 -5.50 -2.09
N ALA A 66 3.40 -6.01 -1.07
CA ALA A 66 3.83 -7.22 -0.35
C ALA A 66 3.90 -8.44 -1.27
N SER A 67 2.91 -8.62 -2.14
CA SER A 67 2.87 -9.71 -3.13
C SER A 67 3.97 -9.58 -4.18
N ALA A 68 4.23 -8.38 -4.70
CA ALA A 68 5.33 -8.14 -5.64
C ALA A 68 6.70 -8.42 -5.01
N CYS A 69 6.95 -7.94 -3.79
CA CYS A 69 8.19 -8.22 -3.06
C CYS A 69 8.35 -9.71 -2.79
N PHE A 70 7.29 -10.39 -2.35
CA PHE A 70 7.32 -11.82 -2.07
C PHE A 70 7.56 -12.64 -3.34
N LEU A 71 6.90 -12.29 -4.46
CA LEU A 71 7.14 -12.91 -5.76
C LEU A 71 8.57 -12.69 -6.25
N GLY A 72 9.09 -11.46 -6.14
CA GLY A 72 10.45 -11.13 -6.55
C GLY A 72 11.51 -11.88 -5.74
N VAL A 73 11.36 -11.96 -4.41
CA VAL A 73 12.23 -12.75 -3.52
C VAL A 73 12.14 -14.24 -3.88
N MET A 74 10.94 -14.78 -4.05
CA MET A 74 10.77 -16.17 -4.47
C MET A 74 11.42 -16.44 -5.83
N THR A 75 11.29 -15.53 -6.79
CA THR A 75 11.93 -15.62 -8.11
C THR A 75 13.45 -15.73 -7.97
N ILE A 76 14.07 -14.92 -7.09
CA ILE A 76 15.52 -14.96 -6.82
C ILE A 76 15.93 -16.28 -6.16
N ILE A 77 15.20 -16.72 -5.12
CA ILE A 77 15.48 -17.99 -4.44
C ILE A 77 15.42 -19.15 -5.42
N HIS A 78 14.38 -19.19 -6.27
CA HIS A 78 14.20 -20.24 -7.26
C HIS A 78 15.30 -20.20 -8.34
N ALA A 79 15.80 -19.01 -8.71
CA ALA A 79 16.95 -18.89 -9.60
C ALA A 79 18.23 -19.46 -8.99
N LEU A 80 18.39 -19.36 -7.66
CA LEU A 80 19.53 -19.90 -6.94
C LEU A 80 19.46 -21.42 -6.79
N GLU A 81 18.26 -22.00 -6.63
CA GLU A 81 18.07 -23.46 -6.52
C GLU A 81 18.33 -24.23 -7.84
N LEU A 82 18.34 -23.54 -8.98
CA LEU A 82 18.50 -24.15 -10.30
C LEU A 82 19.99 -24.34 -10.67
N GLU A 83 20.68 -25.24 -9.95
CA GLU A 83 22.11 -25.52 -10.15
C GLU A 83 22.45 -26.11 -11.54
N GLU A 84 21.51 -26.82 -12.16
CA GLU A 84 21.67 -27.39 -13.51
C GLU A 84 21.69 -26.33 -14.64
N ILE A 85 21.29 -25.09 -14.35
CA ILE A 85 21.18 -24.01 -15.34
C ILE A 85 22.48 -23.18 -15.36
N PRO A 86 22.99 -22.79 -16.55
CA PRO A 86 24.18 -21.95 -16.63
C PRO A 86 24.06 -20.67 -15.81
N LEU A 87 25.15 -20.26 -15.16
CA LEU A 87 25.19 -19.11 -14.25
C LEU A 87 24.59 -17.83 -14.86
N ALA A 88 24.87 -17.56 -16.15
CA ALA A 88 24.34 -16.41 -16.86
C ALA A 88 22.80 -16.35 -16.88
N PHE A 89 22.14 -17.49 -17.04
CA PHE A 89 20.67 -17.57 -17.01
C PHE A 89 20.11 -17.39 -15.60
N ARG A 90 20.80 -17.91 -14.58
CA ARG A 90 20.41 -17.70 -13.16
C ARG A 90 20.48 -16.22 -12.79
N ILE A 91 21.54 -15.53 -13.22
CA ILE A 91 21.69 -14.08 -13.04
C ILE A 91 20.54 -13.33 -13.72
N LEU A 92 20.18 -13.71 -14.94
CA LEU A 92 19.07 -13.09 -15.67
C LEU A 92 17.74 -13.25 -14.93
N ILE A 93 17.42 -14.43 -14.40
CA ILE A 93 16.22 -14.67 -13.60
C ILE A 93 16.28 -13.84 -12.28
N GLY A 94 17.46 -13.74 -11.67
CA GLY A 94 17.68 -12.87 -10.51
C GLY A 94 17.38 -11.39 -10.80
N ILE A 95 17.82 -10.88 -11.95
CA ILE A 95 17.50 -9.51 -12.42
C ILE A 95 16.00 -9.33 -12.63
N VAL A 96 15.30 -10.33 -13.16
CA VAL A 96 13.83 -10.30 -13.27
C VAL A 96 13.18 -10.20 -11.88
N GLY A 97 13.64 -11.00 -10.92
CA GLY A 97 13.15 -10.93 -9.53
C GLY A 97 13.38 -9.55 -8.89
N LEU A 98 14.58 -8.98 -9.07
CA LEU A 98 14.89 -7.62 -8.61
C LEU A 98 14.01 -6.55 -9.29
N SER A 99 13.73 -6.71 -10.59
CA SER A 99 12.84 -5.79 -11.33
C SER A 99 11.41 -5.84 -10.79
N ILE A 100 10.92 -7.02 -10.40
CA ILE A 100 9.60 -7.17 -9.76
C ILE A 100 9.57 -6.46 -8.40
N ILE A 101 10.64 -6.60 -7.59
CA ILE A 101 10.76 -5.86 -6.31
C ILE A 101 10.77 -4.35 -6.56
N TRP A 102 11.49 -3.89 -7.59
CA TRP A 102 11.52 -2.48 -7.97
C TRP A 102 10.14 -1.95 -8.35
N ILE A 103 9.35 -2.71 -9.11
CA ILE A 103 7.94 -2.40 -9.39
C ILE A 103 7.12 -2.39 -8.09
N GLY A 104 7.43 -3.28 -7.14
CA GLY A 104 6.86 -3.25 -5.79
C GLY A 104 7.01 -1.87 -5.12
N PHE A 105 8.20 -1.26 -5.19
CA PHE A 105 8.45 0.04 -4.58
C PHE A 105 7.58 1.18 -5.14
N TYR A 106 7.11 1.08 -6.39
CA TYR A 106 6.12 2.00 -6.93
C TYR A 106 4.81 1.94 -6.13
N PHE A 107 4.30 0.75 -5.81
CA PHE A 107 3.14 0.62 -4.93
C PHE A 107 3.44 1.15 -3.54
N PHE A 108 4.62 0.85 -2.99
CA PHE A 108 5.01 1.35 -1.67
C PHE A 108 5.03 2.89 -1.59
N SER A 109 5.49 3.59 -2.63
CA SER A 109 5.45 5.06 -2.64
C SER A 109 4.03 5.61 -2.58
N TYR A 110 3.08 4.98 -3.30
CA TYR A 110 1.66 5.34 -3.20
C TYR A 110 1.09 5.03 -1.82
N PHE A 111 1.49 3.91 -1.21
CA PHE A 111 1.07 3.55 0.14
C PHE A 111 1.53 4.59 1.18
N ILE A 112 2.79 5.04 1.11
CA ILE A 112 3.30 6.10 1.98
C ILE A 112 2.47 7.37 1.81
N PHE A 113 2.23 7.79 0.57
CA PHE A 113 1.43 8.97 0.28
C PHE A 113 0.01 8.84 0.85
N LEU A 114 -0.59 7.65 0.69
CA LEU A 114 -1.93 7.37 1.19
C LEU A 114 -2.00 7.40 2.73
N ILE A 115 -0.99 6.83 3.41
CA ILE A 115 -0.88 6.83 4.87
C ILE A 115 -0.73 8.23 5.43
N ILE A 116 0.10 9.07 4.81
CA ILE A 116 0.34 10.44 5.31
C ILE A 116 -0.97 11.21 5.36
N ALA A 117 -1.83 11.09 4.34
CA ALA A 117 -3.12 11.78 4.38
C ALA A 117 -4.06 11.23 5.47
N ILE A 118 -4.05 9.91 5.74
CA ILE A 118 -4.79 9.31 6.85
C ILE A 118 -4.33 9.93 8.18
N ILE A 119 -3.02 10.00 8.42
CA ILE A 119 -2.45 10.57 9.64
C ILE A 119 -2.84 12.04 9.80
N LEU A 120 -2.73 12.85 8.74
CA LEU A 120 -3.09 14.27 8.78
C LEU A 120 -4.57 14.48 9.14
N ILE A 121 -5.46 13.62 8.66
CA ILE A 121 -6.90 13.72 8.93
C ILE A 121 -7.22 13.30 10.36
N ILE A 122 -6.59 12.24 10.87
CA ILE A 122 -6.71 11.85 12.29
C ILE A 122 -6.24 13.00 13.19
N ALA A 123 -5.13 13.64 12.85
CA ALA A 123 -4.61 14.81 13.57
C ALA A 123 -5.60 15.99 13.54
N LEU A 124 -6.22 16.27 12.38
CA LEU A 124 -7.22 17.34 12.24
C LEU A 124 -8.46 17.08 13.10
N ILE A 125 -8.99 15.85 13.10
CA ILE A 125 -10.13 15.46 13.92
C ILE A 125 -9.80 15.60 15.40
N ALA A 126 -8.64 15.12 15.84
CA ALA A 126 -8.18 15.24 17.22
C ALA A 126 -8.08 16.71 17.66
N ALA A 127 -7.57 17.60 16.80
CA ALA A 127 -7.48 19.02 17.06
C ALA A 127 -8.87 19.67 17.25
N ILE A 128 -9.84 19.34 16.39
CA ILE A 128 -11.21 19.87 16.48
C ILE A 128 -11.87 19.39 17.79
N PHE A 129 -11.76 18.11 18.12
CA PHE A 129 -12.28 17.58 19.39
C PHE A 129 -11.63 18.25 20.60
N GLY A 130 -10.32 18.53 20.54
CA GLY A 130 -9.61 19.29 21.57
C GLY A 130 -10.17 20.69 21.76
N ILE A 131 -10.42 21.42 20.67
CA ILE A 131 -11.00 22.77 20.71
C ILE A 131 -12.43 22.73 21.29
N ILE A 132 -13.27 21.79 20.85
CA ILE A 132 -14.64 21.63 21.37
C ILE A 132 -14.62 21.33 22.87
N ALA A 133 -13.72 20.44 23.32
CA ALA A 133 -13.56 20.12 24.74
C ALA A 133 -13.17 21.36 25.55
N MET A 134 -12.24 22.19 25.04
CA MET A 134 -11.85 23.45 25.69
C MET A 134 -13.02 24.43 25.79
N ILE A 135 -13.82 24.60 24.73
CA ILE A 135 -15.00 25.48 24.73
C ILE A 135 -16.04 25.00 25.76
N LEU A 136 -16.32 23.69 25.81
CA LEU A 136 -17.26 23.10 26.75
C LEU A 136 -16.80 23.22 28.21
N MET A 137 -15.49 23.09 28.47
CA MET A 137 -14.92 23.26 29.81
C MET A 137 -14.88 24.73 30.23
N GLY A 138 -14.54 25.66 29.32
CA GLY A 138 -14.56 27.09 29.59
C GLY A 138 -15.96 27.63 29.92
N ASN A 139 -17.00 27.07 29.31
CA ASN A 139 -18.39 27.46 29.57
C ASN A 139 -18.95 26.93 30.91
N ARG A 140 -18.29 25.94 31.55
CA ARG A 140 -18.69 25.45 32.88
C ARG A 140 -18.17 26.32 34.03
N GLY A 141 -17.12 27.11 33.81
CA GLY A 141 -16.54 28.00 34.83
C GLY A 141 -17.32 29.30 35.07
N THR A 142 -18.05 29.80 34.06
CA THR A 142 -18.76 31.09 34.13
C THR A 142 -20.13 31.02 34.84
N GLY A 143 -20.69 29.82 35.03
CA GLY A 143 -21.98 29.62 35.71
C GLY A 143 -21.91 29.70 37.24
N ILE A 144 -20.74 29.47 37.84
CA ILE A 144 -20.57 29.46 39.31
C ILE A 144 -20.39 30.87 39.87
N TYR A 145 -19.81 31.79 39.08
CA TYR A 145 -19.61 33.19 39.49
C TYR A 145 -20.83 34.10 39.30
N ARG A 146 -21.97 33.58 38.81
CA ARG A 146 -23.21 34.35 38.64
C ARG A 146 -24.22 34.18 39.79
N ARG A 147 -23.87 33.44 40.86
CA ARG A 147 -24.73 33.19 42.03
C ARG A 147 -24.25 33.83 43.33
N TYR A 148 -23.29 34.76 43.26
CA TYR A 148 -22.88 35.59 44.39
C TYR A 148 -22.98 37.05 44.00
#